data_AF-A0A8S9UVM3-F1
#
_entry.id   AF-A0A8S9UVM3-F1
#
_cell.length_a   1.000
_cell.length_b   1.000
_cell.length_c   1.000
_cell.angle_alpha   90.00
_cell.angle_beta   90.00
_cell.angle_gamma   90.00
#
_symmetry.space_group_name_H-M   'P 1'
#
loop_
_entity.id
_entity.type
_entity.pdbx_description
1 polymer ?
#
loop_
_entity_poly.entity_id
_entity_poly.type
_entity_poly.pdbx_seq_one_letter_code
_entity_poly.pdbx_strand_id
1 'polypeptide(L)'
;MAQMAPSSPYITRVRQALGKLHITENEVASWCLTIHKTLMGTQHGDSQQAGRGQTDETRTDELLRKQTTLLEQQTKIVDGLLKQARLLSDRVQKLEGSSWGPATPLPVPPLQPGASEVNRPAARLAAAGRRKSGPKSLTAVWFEWFCKLEPYAHEDRRRYHEMKVTVAFMRLFLPNGYDATGNCAADKERILETGREAEANIRVLLDPHHEKAK
;
A
#
# COMPACT_ATOMS: atom_id res chain seq x y z
N MET A 1 13.55 21.03 -19.37
CA MET A 1 12.66 19.85 -19.26
C MET A 1 13.43 18.63 -19.72
N ALA A 2 13.58 17.61 -18.88
CA ALA A 2 14.29 16.39 -19.25
C ALA A 2 13.48 15.62 -20.30
N GLN A 3 13.94 15.60 -21.56
CA GLN A 3 13.34 14.78 -22.59
C GLN A 3 13.79 13.34 -22.39
N MET A 4 12.84 12.44 -22.17
CA MET A 4 13.13 11.00 -22.16
C MET A 4 13.47 10.56 -23.59
N ALA A 5 14.52 9.74 -23.74
CA ALA A 5 14.91 9.22 -25.04
C ALA A 5 13.72 8.47 -25.68
N PRO A 6 13.44 8.67 -26.98
CA PRO A 6 12.27 8.08 -27.65
C PRO A 6 12.29 6.54 -27.70
N SER A 7 13.45 5.94 -27.42
CA SER A 7 13.70 4.50 -27.27
C SER A 7 13.52 3.98 -25.85
N SER A 8 13.16 4.84 -24.88
CA SER A 8 12.93 4.43 -23.50
C SER A 8 11.83 3.35 -23.45
N PRO A 9 12.04 2.25 -22.69
CA PRO A 9 11.07 1.16 -22.60
C PRO A 9 9.69 1.64 -22.11
N TYR A 10 9.65 2.73 -21.35
CA TYR A 10 8.41 3.39 -20.94
C TYR A 10 7.62 3.95 -22.14
N ILE A 11 8.29 4.71 -23.02
CA ILE A 11 7.67 5.32 -24.20
C ILE A 11 7.19 4.25 -25.17
N THR A 12 7.97 3.19 -25.37
CA THR A 12 7.59 2.06 -26.23
C THR A 12 6.33 1.36 -25.73
N ARG A 13 6.23 1.12 -24.41
CA ARG A 13 5.03 0.49 -23.80
C ARG A 13 3.79 1.38 -23.92
N VAL A 14 3.94 2.68 -23.68
CA VAL A 14 2.84 3.64 -23.84
C VAL A 14 2.35 3.67 -25.28
N ARG A 15 3.27 3.76 -26.26
CA ARG A 15 2.93 3.70 -27.70
C ARG A 15 2.25 2.39 -28.08
N GLN A 16 2.72 1.26 -27.56
CA GLN A 16 2.10 -0.05 -27.79
C GLN A 16 0.69 -0.13 -27.21
N ALA A 17 0.45 0.43 -26.02
CA ALA A 17 -0.87 0.47 -25.39
C ALA A 17 -1.83 1.41 -26.15
N LEU A 18 -1.34 2.57 -26.60
CA LEU A 18 -2.10 3.49 -27.45
C LEU A 18 -2.50 2.84 -28.77
N GLY A 19 -1.59 2.08 -29.39
CA GLY A 19 -1.86 1.30 -30.60
C GLY A 19 -2.96 0.25 -30.41
N LYS A 20 -3.00 -0.45 -29.26
CA LYS A 20 -4.07 -1.42 -28.94
C LYS A 20 -5.44 -0.77 -28.76
N LEU A 21 -5.48 0.49 -28.32
CA LEU A 21 -6.70 1.23 -28.04
C LEU A 21 -7.12 2.13 -29.22
N HIS A 22 -6.40 2.07 -30.35
CA HIS A 22 -6.61 2.96 -31.50
C HIS A 22 -6.59 4.46 -31.16
N ILE A 23 -5.92 4.84 -30.07
CA ILE A 23 -5.77 6.23 -29.66
C ILE A 23 -4.58 6.82 -30.40
N THR A 24 -4.81 7.90 -31.13
CA THR A 24 -3.79 8.60 -31.89
C THR A 24 -2.95 9.51 -31.00
N GLU A 25 -1.71 9.79 -31.39
CA GLU A 25 -0.83 10.72 -30.66
C GLU A 25 -1.44 12.13 -30.58
N ASN A 26 -2.24 12.51 -31.58
CA ASN A 26 -2.94 13.79 -31.65
C ASN A 26 -4.05 13.89 -30.58
N GLU A 27 -4.78 12.81 -30.33
CA GLU A 27 -5.81 12.78 -29.27
C GLU A 27 -5.16 12.90 -27.89
N VAL A 28 -4.06 12.17 -27.65
CA VAL A 28 -3.30 12.29 -26.39
C VAL A 28 -2.76 13.70 -26.22
N ALA A 29 -2.20 14.30 -27.27
CA ALA A 29 -1.73 15.68 -27.25
C ALA A 29 -2.89 16.66 -26.94
N SER A 30 -4.07 16.43 -27.51
CA SER A 30 -5.25 17.27 -27.25
C SER A 30 -5.70 17.19 -25.78
N TRP A 31 -5.65 16.00 -25.18
CA TRP A 31 -5.96 15.80 -23.76
C TRP A 31 -4.91 16.45 -22.86
N CYS A 32 -3.62 16.27 -23.17
CA CYS A 32 -2.53 16.91 -22.44
C CYS A 32 -2.66 18.45 -22.47
N LEU A 33 -2.96 19.04 -23.63
CA LEU A 33 -3.18 20.48 -23.76
C LEU A 33 -4.42 20.94 -23.00
N THR A 34 -5.51 20.17 -23.03
CA THR A 34 -6.73 20.49 -22.30
C THR A 34 -6.49 20.47 -20.79
N ILE A 35 -5.82 19.44 -20.28
CA ILE A 35 -5.43 19.31 -18.86
C ILE A 35 -4.47 20.44 -18.47
N HIS A 36 -3.50 20.76 -19.31
CA HIS A 36 -2.57 21.85 -19.05
C HIS A 36 -3.30 23.21 -18.99
N LYS A 37 -4.24 23.44 -19.91
CA LYS A 37 -5.05 24.67 -19.96
C LYS A 37 -5.98 24.80 -18.77
N THR A 38 -6.61 23.71 -18.30
CA THR A 38 -7.46 23.77 -17.09
C THR A 38 -6.63 24.00 -15.83
N LEU A 39 -5.43 23.41 -15.75
CA LEU A 39 -4.53 23.55 -14.62
C LEU A 39 -3.81 24.91 -14.57
N MET A 40 -3.48 25.50 -15.72
CA MET A 40 -2.83 26.81 -15.81
C MET A 40 -3.83 27.97 -15.93
N GLY A 41 -5.01 27.74 -16.49
CA GLY A 41 -6.09 28.73 -16.56
C GLY A 41 -6.64 29.12 -15.18
N THR A 42 -6.41 28.30 -14.16
CA THR A 42 -6.67 28.63 -12.75
C THR A 42 -5.62 29.54 -12.12
N GLN A 43 -4.47 29.78 -12.78
CA GLN A 43 -3.42 30.69 -12.29
C GLN A 43 -3.36 32.05 -13.01
N HIS A 44 -4.11 32.27 -14.09
CA HIS A 44 -4.05 33.51 -14.89
C HIS A 44 -5.40 34.24 -14.99
N GLY A 45 -6.18 34.20 -13.91
CA GLY A 45 -7.54 34.77 -13.84
C GLY A 45 -7.66 36.23 -13.38
N ASP A 46 -6.56 36.97 -13.15
CA ASP A 46 -6.64 38.30 -12.50
C ASP A 46 -6.38 39.50 -13.43
N SER A 47 -6.45 39.36 -14.76
CA SER A 47 -6.25 40.51 -15.64
C SER A 47 -7.07 40.42 -16.92
N GLN A 48 -8.39 40.51 -16.79
CA GLN A 48 -9.31 41.24 -17.69
C GLN A 48 -10.75 40.78 -17.46
N GLN A 49 -11.49 41.46 -16.57
CA GLN A 49 -12.91 41.77 -16.78
C GLN A 49 -13.43 42.65 -15.63
N ALA A 50 -13.30 43.97 -15.80
CA ALA A 50 -14.14 44.93 -15.09
C ALA A 50 -15.58 44.77 -15.62
N GLY A 51 -16.43 44.06 -14.87
CA GLY A 51 -17.85 43.92 -15.20
C GLY A 51 -18.63 42.76 -14.58
N ARG A 52 -18.05 41.90 -13.73
CA ARG A 52 -18.72 40.66 -13.26
C ARG A 52 -18.65 40.35 -11.76
N GLY A 53 -18.44 41.36 -10.91
CA GLY A 53 -18.11 41.19 -9.48
C GLY A 53 -19.18 40.48 -8.63
N GLN A 54 -20.48 40.67 -8.89
CA GLN A 54 -21.51 40.20 -7.95
C GLN A 54 -21.78 38.67 -8.00
N THR A 55 -21.55 38.02 -9.15
CA THR A 55 -21.82 36.57 -9.29
C THR A 55 -20.68 35.68 -8.82
N ASP A 56 -19.45 36.20 -8.79
CA ASP A 56 -18.27 35.42 -8.37
C ASP A 56 -18.04 35.51 -6.85
N GLU A 57 -18.32 36.65 -6.21
CA GLU A 57 -18.33 36.78 -4.74
C GLU A 57 -19.40 35.87 -4.11
N THR A 58 -20.62 35.85 -4.65
CA THR A 58 -21.69 34.97 -4.15
C THR A 58 -21.37 33.49 -4.31
N ARG A 59 -20.67 33.11 -5.39
CA ARG A 59 -20.23 31.73 -5.64
C ARG A 59 -19.09 31.31 -4.70
N THR A 60 -18.15 32.21 -4.44
CA THR A 60 -17.04 31.97 -3.51
C THR A 60 -17.54 31.91 -2.06
N ASP A 61 -18.49 32.75 -1.68
CA ASP A 61 -19.18 32.68 -0.38
C ASP A 61 -19.96 31.37 -0.20
N GLU A 62 -20.64 30.90 -1.25
CA GLU A 62 -21.36 29.61 -1.21
C GLU A 62 -20.39 28.44 -1.04
N LEU A 63 -19.23 28.48 -1.72
CA LEU A 63 -18.16 27.49 -1.58
C LEU A 63 -17.56 27.49 -0.18
N LEU A 64 -17.25 28.67 0.38
CA LEU A 64 -16.75 28.82 1.74
C LEU A 64 -17.76 28.28 2.76
N ARG A 65 -19.04 28.56 2.58
CA ARG A 65 -20.11 28.04 3.45
C ARG A 65 -20.21 26.51 3.37
N LYS A 66 -20.14 25.92 2.17
CA LYS A 66 -20.11 24.45 1.99
C LYS A 66 -18.87 23.82 2.61
N GLN A 67 -17.72 24.49 2.53
CA GLN A 67 -16.49 24.01 3.14
C GLN A 67 -16.59 24.04 4.67
N THR A 68 -17.13 25.12 5.25
CA THR A 68 -17.36 25.24 6.69
C THR A 68 -18.31 24.15 7.21
N THR A 69 -19.42 23.88 6.53
CA THR A 69 -20.35 22.82 6.95
C THR A 69 -19.71 21.43 6.85
N LEU A 70 -18.89 21.17 5.84
CA LEU A 70 -18.15 19.91 5.72
C LEU A 70 -17.14 19.74 6.86
N LEU A 71 -16.39 20.80 7.20
CA LEU A 71 -15.44 20.78 8.31
C LEU A 71 -16.14 20.56 9.66
N GLU A 72 -17.30 21.16 9.88
CA GLU A 72 -18.12 20.91 11.07
C GLU A 72 -18.58 19.45 11.14
N GLN A 73 -19.03 18.88 10.02
CA GLN A 73 -19.42 17.47 9.94
C GLN A 73 -18.25 16.54 10.24
N GLN A 74 -17.09 16.79 9.64
CA GLN A 74 -15.87 16.02 9.91
C GLN A 74 -15.46 16.12 11.39
N THR A 75 -15.55 17.30 11.99
CA THR A 75 -15.25 17.51 13.42
C THR A 75 -16.17 16.68 14.31
N LYS A 76 -17.48 16.61 13.99
CA LYS A 76 -18.43 15.76 14.72
C LYS A 76 -18.11 14.28 14.61
N ILE A 77 -17.71 13.81 13.42
CA ILE A 77 -17.31 12.41 13.21
C ILE A 77 -16.05 12.10 14.03
N VAL A 78 -15.05 12.98 13.99
CA VAL A 78 -13.81 12.81 14.76
C VAL A 78 -14.08 12.77 16.27
N ASP A 79 -14.95 13.64 16.79
CA ASP A 79 -15.34 13.62 18.21
C ASP A 79 -16.09 12.33 18.57
N GLY A 80 -16.97 11.84 17.70
CA GLY A 80 -17.66 10.56 17.87
C GLY A 80 -16.68 9.37 17.91
N LEU A 81 -15.73 9.32 16.98
CA LEU A 81 -14.70 8.29 16.93
C LEU A 81 -13.76 8.37 18.14
N LEU A 82 -13.40 9.57 18.59
CA LEU A 82 -12.58 9.77 19.78
C LEU A 82 -13.29 9.25 21.04
N LYS A 83 -14.60 9.50 21.18
CA LYS A 83 -15.41 8.94 22.27
C LYS A 83 -15.45 7.42 22.22
N GLN A 84 -15.63 6.82 21.05
CA GLN A 84 -15.61 5.36 20.88
C GLN A 84 -14.24 4.77 21.22
N ALA A 85 -13.15 5.37 20.75
CA ALA A 85 -11.79 4.94 21.06
C ALA A 85 -11.52 4.99 22.58
N ARG A 86 -11.96 6.06 23.27
CA ARG A 86 -11.85 6.15 24.74
C ARG A 86 -12.65 5.08 25.45
N LEU A 87 -13.88 4.81 25.02
CA LEU A 87 -14.70 3.74 25.60
C LEU A 87 -14.09 2.35 25.39
N LEU A 88 -13.55 2.08 24.20
CA LEU A 88 -12.84 0.83 23.92
C LEU A 88 -11.57 0.71 24.77
N SER A 89 -10.79 1.78 24.88
CA SER A 89 -9.58 1.82 25.71
C SER A 89 -9.89 1.56 27.19
N ASP A 90 -10.96 2.17 27.74
CA ASP A 90 -11.40 1.93 29.12
C ASP A 90 -11.88 0.48 29.33
N ARG A 91 -12.59 -0.10 28.35
CA ARG A 91 -12.99 -1.51 28.39
C ARG A 91 -11.78 -2.45 28.36
N VAL A 92 -10.80 -2.18 27.51
CA VAL A 92 -9.55 -2.94 27.45
C VAL A 92 -8.80 -2.81 28.78
N GLN A 93 -8.67 -1.61 29.33
CA GLN A 93 -8.01 -1.37 30.62
C GLN A 93 -8.71 -2.10 31.79
N LYS A 94 -10.04 -2.17 31.80
CA LYS A 94 -10.80 -2.93 32.80
C LYS A 94 -10.58 -4.44 32.67
N LEU A 95 -10.54 -4.96 31.44
CA LEU A 95 -10.28 -6.38 31.19
C LEU A 95 -8.84 -6.77 31.50
N GLU A 96 -7.87 -5.91 31.15
CA GLU A 96 -6.45 -6.12 31.41
C GLU A 96 -6.09 -5.92 32.90
N GLY A 97 -6.71 -4.94 33.57
CA GLY A 97 -6.55 -4.70 35.00
C GLY A 97 -7.08 -5.84 35.89
N SER A 98 -8.04 -6.63 35.38
CA SER A 98 -8.53 -7.84 36.07
C SER A 98 -7.71 -9.10 35.76
N SER A 99 -6.84 -9.08 34.73
CA SER A 99 -6.15 -10.27 34.23
C SER A 99 -4.71 -10.44 34.74
N TRP A 100 -4.17 -9.45 35.45
CA TRP A 100 -2.79 -9.52 35.98
C TRP A 100 -2.80 -9.38 37.49
N GLY A 101 -3.31 -10.41 38.17
CA GLY A 101 -2.96 -10.64 39.57
C GLY A 101 -1.45 -10.93 39.67
N PRO A 102 -0.76 -10.46 40.72
CA PRO A 102 0.67 -10.70 40.88
C PRO A 102 0.90 -12.19 41.08
N ALA A 103 1.54 -12.84 40.10
CA ALA A 103 2.01 -14.20 40.23
C ALA A 103 2.97 -14.28 41.43
N THR A 104 2.50 -14.94 42.49
CA THR A 104 3.26 -15.23 43.69
C THR A 104 4.48 -16.10 43.30
N PRO A 105 5.72 -15.73 43.65
CA PRO A 105 6.87 -16.59 43.40
C PRO A 105 6.88 -17.68 44.47
N LEU A 106 6.74 -18.95 44.07
CA LEU A 106 7.00 -20.10 44.92
C LEU A 106 8.28 -20.83 44.46
N PRO A 107 8.98 -21.51 45.39
CA PRO A 107 10.43 -21.51 45.50
C PRO A 107 11.10 -22.68 44.79
N VAL A 108 12.35 -22.46 44.39
CA VAL A 108 13.30 -23.45 43.84
C VAL A 108 13.81 -24.39 44.94
N PRO A 109 13.91 -25.71 44.68
CA PRO A 109 15.07 -26.50 45.13
C PRO A 109 15.65 -27.43 44.02
N PRO A 110 16.85 -28.03 44.22
CA PRO A 110 17.90 -28.06 43.20
C PRO A 110 18.13 -29.39 42.45
N LEU A 111 18.89 -29.23 41.37
CA LEU A 111 19.55 -30.19 40.45
C LEU A 111 19.82 -31.62 40.96
N GLN A 112 19.50 -32.62 40.12
CA GLN A 112 20.42 -33.74 39.77
C GLN A 112 20.18 -34.24 38.32
N PRO A 113 21.22 -34.75 37.62
CA PRO A 113 21.16 -35.16 36.21
C PRO A 113 21.07 -36.69 36.03
N GLY A 114 20.31 -37.16 35.03
CA GLY A 114 20.35 -38.58 34.64
C GLY A 114 19.37 -39.01 33.53
N ALA A 115 19.94 -39.36 32.37
CA ALA A 115 19.51 -40.32 31.35
C ALA A 115 18.22 -40.14 30.50
N SER A 116 18.41 -40.38 29.19
CA SER A 116 17.52 -40.33 28.04
C SER A 116 16.31 -41.29 28.06
N GLU A 117 15.18 -40.90 27.43
CA GLU A 117 14.56 -41.57 26.26
C GLU A 117 13.29 -40.85 25.71
N VAL A 118 13.34 -40.47 24.43
CA VAL A 118 12.38 -40.67 23.32
C VAL A 118 10.85 -40.42 23.49
N ASN A 119 10.37 -39.39 22.76
CA ASN A 119 9.11 -39.28 21.94
C ASN A 119 7.89 -38.42 22.40
N ARG A 120 7.80 -37.23 21.75
CA ARG A 120 6.62 -36.57 21.12
C ARG A 120 5.64 -35.66 21.92
N PRO A 121 4.81 -34.82 21.23
CA PRO A 121 5.10 -33.39 21.07
C PRO A 121 3.94 -32.48 21.54
N ALA A 122 4.20 -31.37 22.22
CA ALA A 122 3.31 -30.22 22.28
C ALA A 122 4.01 -29.10 23.07
N ALA A 123 3.59 -27.85 22.84
CA ALA A 123 4.02 -26.66 23.57
C ALA A 123 5.41 -26.09 23.20
N ARG A 124 5.53 -25.62 21.96
CA ARG A 124 6.31 -24.42 21.65
C ARG A 124 5.42 -23.34 21.04
N LEU A 125 4.47 -22.84 21.82
CA LEU A 125 3.66 -21.66 21.52
C LEU A 125 3.58 -20.75 22.74
N ALA A 126 4.71 -20.28 23.26
CA ALA A 126 4.75 -19.14 24.19
C ALA A 126 6.20 -18.67 24.38
N ALA A 127 6.71 -17.92 23.40
CA ALA A 127 7.80 -16.94 23.53
C ALA A 127 8.36 -16.63 22.13
N ALA A 128 7.57 -15.98 21.28
CA ALA A 128 8.08 -15.34 20.08
C ALA A 128 8.23 -13.84 20.36
N GLY A 129 9.12 -13.50 21.30
CA GLY A 129 9.67 -12.15 21.36
C GLY A 129 10.24 -11.81 19.99
N ARG A 130 9.82 -10.66 19.44
CA ARG A 130 10.26 -10.05 18.17
C ARG A 130 11.33 -10.86 17.44
N ARG A 131 10.90 -11.89 16.71
CA ARG A 131 11.77 -12.51 15.72
C ARG A 131 12.04 -11.43 14.70
N LYS A 132 13.29 -10.95 14.62
CA LYS A 132 13.74 -10.15 13.49
C LYS A 132 13.37 -10.95 12.24
N SER A 133 12.34 -10.49 11.53
CA SER A 133 11.86 -11.14 10.32
C SER A 133 13.06 -11.28 9.40
N GLY A 134 13.37 -12.51 8.98
CA GLY A 134 14.32 -12.72 7.90
C GLY A 134 13.88 -11.92 6.66
N PRO A 135 14.77 -11.79 5.65
CA PRO A 135 14.40 -11.17 4.39
C PRO A 135 13.15 -11.88 3.85
N LYS A 136 12.06 -11.13 3.67
CA LYS A 136 10.85 -11.67 3.06
C LYS A 136 11.17 -11.96 1.60
N SER A 137 10.81 -13.15 1.11
CA SER A 137 10.92 -13.44 -0.32
C SER A 137 10.00 -12.50 -1.12
N LEU A 138 10.34 -12.28 -2.39
CA LEU A 138 9.53 -11.42 -3.28
C LEU A 138 8.10 -11.97 -3.40
N THR A 139 7.94 -13.29 -3.53
CA THR A 139 6.63 -13.95 -3.51
C THR A 139 5.84 -13.66 -2.22
N ALA A 140 6.51 -13.62 -1.06
CA ALA A 140 5.83 -13.32 0.20
C ALA A 140 5.33 -11.87 0.27
N VAL A 141 6.12 -10.91 -0.25
CA VAL A 141 5.71 -9.51 -0.36
C VAL A 141 4.53 -9.35 -1.32
N TRP A 142 4.55 -10.05 -2.46
CA TRP A 142 3.45 -10.07 -3.42
C TRP A 142 2.15 -10.60 -2.80
N PHE A 143 2.21 -11.75 -2.13
CA PHE A 143 1.06 -12.34 -1.46
C PHE A 143 0.51 -11.44 -0.34
N GLU A 144 1.40 -10.85 0.46
CA GLU A 144 1.02 -9.94 1.54
C GLU A 144 0.30 -8.69 1.01
N TRP A 145 0.74 -8.17 -0.14
CA TRP A 145 0.13 -7.01 -0.79
C TRP A 145 -1.30 -7.25 -1.27
N PHE A 146 -1.62 -8.45 -1.77
CA PHE A 146 -2.95 -8.73 -2.31
C PHE A 146 -3.89 -9.42 -1.32
N CYS A 147 -3.36 -10.21 -0.37
CA CYS A 147 -4.19 -11.01 0.53
C CYS A 147 -4.28 -10.51 1.97
N LYS A 148 -3.42 -9.57 2.39
CA LYS A 148 -3.30 -9.15 3.81
C LYS A 148 -3.24 -7.63 4.02
N LEU A 149 -3.59 -6.82 3.03
CA LEU A 149 -3.36 -5.37 3.04
C LEU A 149 -4.45 -4.57 3.80
N GLU A 150 -4.96 -5.09 4.90
CA GLU A 150 -5.70 -4.29 5.88
C GLU A 150 -4.79 -4.11 7.11
N PRO A 151 -4.30 -2.92 7.50
CA PRO A 151 -4.13 -1.65 6.79
C PRO A 151 -2.73 -1.02 7.06
N TYR A 152 -1.77 -1.14 6.13
CA TYR A 152 -0.44 -0.48 6.28
C TYR A 152 -0.47 1.05 6.21
N ALA A 153 -1.61 1.64 5.85
CA ALA A 153 -1.76 3.07 5.66
C ALA A 153 -1.56 3.87 6.97
N HIS A 154 -1.82 3.28 8.14
CA HIS A 154 -1.81 3.98 9.42
C HIS A 154 -0.63 3.65 10.35
N GLU A 155 -0.09 2.42 10.34
CA GLU A 155 0.94 2.03 11.32
C GLU A 155 2.38 2.12 10.79
N ASP A 156 2.60 1.85 9.50
CA ASP A 156 3.97 1.77 8.95
C ASP A 156 4.03 2.23 7.49
N ARG A 157 4.04 3.56 7.31
CA ARG A 157 4.14 4.22 6.00
C ARG A 157 5.37 3.80 5.22
N ARG A 158 6.49 3.53 5.92
CA ARG A 158 7.74 3.11 5.29
C ARG A 158 7.58 1.72 4.68
N ARG A 159 7.09 0.76 5.46
CA ARG A 159 6.82 -0.60 4.97
C ARG A 159 5.82 -0.61 3.82
N TYR A 160 4.78 0.23 3.87
CA TYR A 160 3.86 0.40 2.76
C TYR A 160 4.58 0.84 1.48
N HIS A 161 5.47 1.84 1.57
CA HIS A 161 6.22 2.34 0.41
C HIS A 161 7.17 1.27 -0.14
N GLU A 162 7.89 0.57 0.74
CA GLU A 162 8.79 -0.52 0.36
C GLU A 162 8.04 -1.66 -0.35
N MET A 163 6.89 -2.09 0.18
CA MET A 163 6.04 -3.10 -0.46
C MET A 163 5.46 -2.62 -1.78
N LYS A 164 4.95 -1.38 -1.83
CA LYS A 164 4.40 -0.77 -3.05
C LYS A 164 5.43 -0.76 -4.19
N VAL A 165 6.66 -0.33 -3.90
CA VAL A 165 7.75 -0.30 -4.88
C VAL A 165 8.13 -1.72 -5.30
N THR A 166 8.25 -2.65 -4.35
CA THR A 166 8.57 -4.05 -4.64
C THR A 166 7.53 -4.70 -5.56
N VAL A 167 6.24 -4.51 -5.27
CA VAL A 167 5.14 -5.05 -6.08
C VAL A 167 5.10 -4.39 -7.46
N ALA A 168 5.31 -3.06 -7.54
CA ALA A 168 5.40 -2.37 -8.82
C ALA A 168 6.56 -2.90 -9.67
N PHE A 169 7.71 -3.18 -9.06
CA PHE A 169 8.85 -3.80 -9.72
C PHE A 169 8.52 -5.22 -10.22
N MET A 170 7.93 -6.06 -9.38
CA MET A 170 7.52 -7.43 -9.77
C MET A 170 6.55 -7.46 -10.94
N ARG A 171 5.62 -6.49 -11.03
CA ARG A 171 4.68 -6.38 -12.17
C ARG A 171 5.39 -6.19 -13.51
N LEU A 172 6.60 -5.62 -13.53
CA LEU A 172 7.37 -5.43 -14.78
C LEU A 172 7.81 -6.76 -15.39
N PHE A 173 7.87 -7.82 -14.60
CA PHE A 173 8.32 -9.16 -14.97
C PHE A 173 7.16 -10.12 -15.27
N LEU A 174 5.94 -9.62 -15.43
CA LEU A 174 4.75 -10.39 -15.77
C LEU A 174 4.27 -10.01 -17.18
N PRO A 175 4.81 -10.64 -18.24
CA PRO A 175 4.56 -10.24 -19.63
C PRO A 175 3.11 -10.48 -20.07
N ASN A 176 2.43 -11.46 -19.48
CA ASN A 176 1.05 -11.83 -19.79
C ASN A 176 0.01 -11.09 -18.93
N GLY A 177 0.46 -10.13 -18.11
CA GLY A 177 -0.38 -9.47 -17.11
C GLY A 177 -0.54 -10.30 -15.83
N TYR A 178 -1.46 -9.89 -14.96
CA TYR A 178 -1.78 -10.60 -13.73
C TYR A 178 -3.25 -10.42 -13.37
N ASP A 179 -3.86 -11.44 -12.79
CA ASP A 179 -5.17 -11.35 -12.17
C ASP A 179 -5.07 -11.59 -10.66
N ALA A 180 -5.10 -10.49 -9.92
CA ALA A 180 -5.06 -10.49 -8.46
C ALA A 180 -6.40 -10.13 -7.83
N THR A 181 -7.50 -10.22 -8.60
CA THR A 181 -8.84 -9.91 -8.11
C THR A 181 -9.46 -11.18 -7.55
N GLY A 182 -9.77 -11.20 -6.25
CA GLY A 182 -10.47 -12.31 -5.63
C GLY A 182 -10.10 -12.53 -4.16
N ASN A 183 -11.05 -13.07 -3.40
CA ASN A 183 -10.91 -13.31 -1.96
C ASN A 183 -11.12 -14.79 -1.59
N CYS A 184 -11.37 -15.66 -2.57
CA CYS A 184 -11.51 -17.10 -2.36
C CYS A 184 -10.15 -17.78 -2.16
N ALA A 185 -10.13 -18.98 -1.57
CA ALA A 185 -8.91 -19.79 -1.42
C ALA A 185 -8.22 -20.06 -2.78
N ALA A 186 -9.01 -20.30 -3.84
CA ALA A 186 -8.49 -20.49 -5.19
C ALA A 186 -7.81 -19.22 -5.75
N ASP A 187 -8.32 -18.03 -5.40
CA ASP A 187 -7.72 -16.77 -5.82
C ASP A 187 -6.38 -16.52 -5.10
N LYS A 188 -6.27 -16.94 -3.83
CA LYS A 188 -5.03 -16.85 -3.06
C LYS A 188 -3.91 -17.72 -3.65
N GLU A 189 -4.26 -18.91 -4.13
CA GLU A 189 -3.31 -19.79 -4.82
C GLU A 189 -2.85 -19.19 -6.15
N ARG A 190 -3.78 -18.65 -6.96
CA ARG A 190 -3.45 -17.93 -8.19
C ARG A 190 -2.52 -16.75 -7.93
N ILE A 191 -2.80 -15.93 -6.91
CA ILE A 191 -1.96 -14.80 -6.50
C ILE A 191 -0.55 -15.27 -6.10
N LEU A 192 -0.43 -16.40 -5.40
CA LEU A 192 0.86 -16.98 -5.04
C LEU A 192 1.64 -17.43 -6.27
N GLU A 193 0.98 -18.11 -7.22
CA GLU A 193 1.64 -18.60 -8.43
C GLU A 193 2.15 -17.44 -9.29
N THR A 194 1.35 -16.39 -9.46
CA THR A 194 1.78 -15.17 -10.15
C THR A 194 2.97 -14.49 -9.45
N GLY A 195 2.98 -14.49 -8.11
CA GLY A 195 4.12 -13.99 -7.34
C GLY A 195 5.39 -14.81 -7.57
N ARG A 196 5.25 -16.13 -7.65
CA ARG A 196 6.35 -17.06 -7.93
C ARG A 196 6.88 -16.90 -9.36
N GLU A 197 6.00 -16.73 -10.33
CA GLU A 197 6.37 -16.46 -11.72
C GLU A 197 7.17 -15.17 -11.83
N ALA A 198 6.70 -14.08 -11.22
CA ALA A 198 7.43 -12.81 -11.20
C ALA A 198 8.81 -12.96 -10.55
N GLU A 199 8.91 -13.68 -9.42
CA GLU A 199 10.18 -13.94 -8.75
C GLU A 199 11.13 -14.79 -9.59
N ALA A 200 10.63 -15.81 -10.29
CA ALA A 200 11.42 -16.64 -11.19
C ALA A 200 11.96 -15.82 -12.37
N ASN A 201 11.13 -14.99 -12.99
CA ASN A 201 11.54 -14.11 -14.09
C ASN A 201 12.60 -13.08 -13.67
N ILE A 202 12.51 -12.56 -12.44
CA ILE A 202 13.54 -11.69 -11.86
C ILE A 202 14.86 -12.46 -11.66
N ARG A 203 14.80 -13.69 -11.14
CA ARG A 203 16.00 -14.51 -10.96
C ARG A 203 16.69 -14.85 -12.27
N VAL A 204 15.92 -15.17 -13.33
CA VAL A 204 16.47 -15.39 -14.67
C VAL A 204 17.21 -14.14 -15.20
N LEU A 205 16.67 -12.94 -14.96
CA LEU A 205 17.37 -11.70 -15.33
C LEU A 205 18.67 -11.50 -14.54
N LEU A 206 18.66 -11.85 -13.24
CA LEU A 206 19.80 -11.67 -12.34
C LEU A 206 20.85 -12.78 -12.45
N ASP A 207 20.53 -13.90 -13.10
CA ASP A 207 21.50 -14.96 -13.33
C ASP A 207 22.62 -14.45 -14.26
N PRO A 208 23.88 -14.84 -13.99
CA PRO A 208 25.09 -14.24 -14.59
C PRO A 208 25.29 -14.50 -16.11
N HIS A 209 24.26 -14.94 -16.83
CA HIS A 209 24.32 -15.19 -18.28
C HIS A 209 24.01 -13.97 -19.16
N HIS A 210 23.64 -12.82 -18.58
CA HIS A 210 23.44 -11.57 -19.33
C HIS A 210 24.68 -10.66 -19.43
N GLU A 211 25.85 -11.07 -18.90
CA GLU A 211 27.13 -10.34 -19.02
C GLU A 211 28.20 -11.10 -19.83
N LYS A 212 27.88 -11.58 -21.03
CA LYS A 212 28.90 -11.78 -22.07
C LYS A 212 28.47 -11.15 -23.38
N ALA A 213 28.39 -9.81 -23.36
CA ALA A 213 28.58 -9.01 -24.55
C ALA A 213 30.08 -8.71 -24.68
N LYS A 214 30.76 -9.45 -25.55
CA LYS A 214 31.89 -8.93 -26.31
C LYS A 214 31.94 -9.63 -27.67
#